data_AF-A0A6A6CRP7-F1
#
_entry.id   AF-A0A6A6CRP7-F1
#
_cell.length_a   1.000
_cell.length_b   1.000
_cell.length_c   1.000
_cell.angle_alpha   90.00
_cell.angle_beta   90.00
_cell.angle_gamma   90.00
#
_symmetry.space_group_name_H-M   'P 1'
#
loop_
_entity.id
_entity.type
_entity.pdbx_description
1 polymer ?
#
loop_
_entity_poly.entity_id
_entity_poly.type
_entity_poly.pdbx_seq_one_letter_code
_entity_poly.pdbx_strand_id
1 'polypeptide(L)' 'MPKFFCDYCDVYLTHDSMSVRKAHNSGRNHLRNVVEYYQQIGHEKAQAVIDGITSSYAA' A
#
# COMPACT_ATOMS: atom_id res chain seq x y z
N MET A 1 9.02 -23.19 12.71
CA MET A 1 7.80 -22.36 12.76
C MET A 1 7.79 -21.47 11.53
N PRO A 2 6.69 -21.43 10.75
CA PRO A 2 6.60 -20.54 9.60
C PRO A 2 6.76 -19.09 10.07
N LYS A 3 7.59 -18.30 9.40
CA LYS A 3 7.70 -16.86 9.69
C LYS A 3 6.57 -16.15 8.96
N PHE A 4 5.86 -15.24 9.64
CA PHE A 4 4.87 -14.40 8.99
C PHE A 4 5.55 -13.39 8.07
N PHE A 5 5.07 -13.31 6.84
CA PHE A 5 5.48 -12.34 5.84
C PHE A 5 4.39 -11.30 5.66
N CYS A 6 4.76 -10.03 5.58
CA CYS A 6 3.83 -8.95 5.29
C CYS A 6 4.04 -8.44 3.88
N ASP A 7 3.07 -8.66 2.99
CA ASP A 7 3.14 -8.24 1.59
C ASP A 7 3.25 -6.72 1.41
N TYR A 8 2.57 -5.93 2.26
CA TYR A 8 2.63 -4.47 2.18
C TYR A 8 3.99 -3.89 2.60
N CYS A 9 4.75 -4.63 3.41
CA CYS A 9 6.02 -4.16 3.94
C CYS A 9 7.22 -4.89 3.33
N ASP A 10 7.00 -5.95 2.55
CA ASP A 10 8.03 -6.84 1.97
C ASP A 10 9.06 -7.31 3.02
N VAL A 11 8.56 -7.72 4.20
CA VAL A 11 9.41 -8.17 5.31
C VAL A 11 8.87 -9.43 5.97
N TYR A 12 9.80 -10.27 6.42
CA TYR A 12 9.52 -11.36 7.36
C TYR A 12 9.62 -10.86 8.79
N LEU A 13 8.61 -11.16 9.60
CA LEU A 13 8.66 -10.93 11.04
C LEU A 13 9.63 -11.92 11.70
N THR A 14 10.43 -11.41 12.63
CA THR A 14 11.43 -12.20 13.38
C THR A 14 10.77 -13.27 14.26
N HIS A 15 9.60 -12.95 14.81
CA HIS A 15 8.78 -13.84 15.62
C HIS A 15 7.33 -13.85 15.13
N ASP A 16 6.80 -15.04 14.89
CA ASP A 16 5.42 -15.21 14.47
C ASP A 16 4.47 -15.40 15.66
N SER A 17 4.35 -14.38 16.51
CA SER A 17 3.40 -14.37 17.63
C SER A 17 2.24 -13.40 17.35
N MET A 18 1.08 -13.67 17.96
CA MET A 18 -0.09 -12.80 17.84
C MET A 18 0.21 -11.36 18.26
N SER A 19 0.98 -11.17 19.33
CA SER A 19 1.35 -9.85 19.82
C SER A 19 2.26 -9.10 18.85
N VAL A 20 3.24 -9.78 18.25
CA VAL A 20 4.16 -9.19 17.27
C VAL A 20 3.43 -8.83 15.98
N ARG A 21 2.53 -9.70 15.48
CA ARG A 21 1.69 -9.38 14.32
C ARG A 21 0.78 -8.18 14.58
N LYS A 22 0.15 -8.12 15.76
CA LYS A 22 -0.70 -6.99 16.15
C LYS A 22 0.10 -5.68 16.18
N ALA A 23 1.27 -5.68 16.81
CA ALA A 23 2.14 -4.52 16.89
C ALA A 23 2.59 -4.04 15.50
N HIS A 24 2.98 -4.98 14.62
CA HIS A 24 3.34 -4.69 13.23
C HIS A 24 2.18 -4.05 12.46
N ASN A 25 0.98 -4.64 12.51
CA ASN A 25 -0.19 -4.15 11.78
C ASN A 25 -0.65 -2.76 12.26
N SER A 26 -0.45 -2.44 13.55
CA SER A 26 -0.70 -1.09 14.08
C SER A 26 0.48 -0.12 13.89
N GLY A 27 1.59 -0.59 13.32
CA GLY A 27 2.81 0.20 13.14
C GLY A 27 2.66 1.26 12.07
N ARG A 28 3.24 2.44 12.30
CA ARG A 28 3.15 3.60 11.40
C ARG A 28 3.62 3.28 9.97
N ASN A 29 4.70 2.51 9.83
CA ASN A 29 5.21 2.13 8.51
C ASN A 29 4.24 1.21 7.75
N HIS A 30 3.68 0.22 8.44
CA HIS A 30 2.68 -0.68 7.84
C HIS A 30 1.46 0.10 7.36
N LEU A 31 0.90 0.97 8.21
CA LEU A 31 -0.25 1.80 7.84
C LEU A 31 0.05 2.71 6.63
N ARG A 32 1.24 3.33 6.60
CA ARG A 32 1.65 4.16 5.45
C ARG A 32 1.73 3.35 4.16
N ASN A 33 2.36 2.17 4.21
CA ASN A 33 2.50 1.32 3.03
C ASN A 33 1.14 0.79 2.54
N VAL A 34 0.23 0.44 3.44
CA VAL A 34 -1.14 0.04 3.09
C VAL A 34 -1.89 1.19 2.40
N VAL A 35 -1.78 2.41 2.93
CA VAL A 35 -2.39 3.59 2.31
C VAL A 35 -1.80 3.85 0.92
N GLU A 36 -0.46 3.82 0.79
CA GLU A 36 0.26 4.01 -0.47
C GLU A 36 -0.15 2.98 -1.52
N TYR A 37 -0.22 1.70 -1.14
CA TYR A 37 -0.66 0.61 -2.01
C TYR A 37 -2.06 0.87 -2.61
N TYR A 38 -3.04 1.23 -1.77
CA TYR A 38 -4.39 1.51 -2.26
C TYR A 38 -4.51 2.85 -2.99
N GLN A 39 -3.68 3.83 -2.69
CA GLN A 39 -3.61 5.09 -3.43
C GLN A 39 -3.07 4.88 -4.85
N GLN A 40 -2.02 4.07 -5.01
CA GLN A 40 -1.42 3.78 -6.32
C GLN A 40 -2.39 3.04 -7.25
N ILE A 41 -3.20 2.12 -6.72
CA ILE A 41 -4.19 1.36 -7.51
C ILE A 41 -5.25 2.28 -8.16
N GLY A 42 -5.60 3.40 -7.53
CA GLY A 42 -6.57 4.35 -8.07
C GLY A 42 -5.98 5.45 -8.97
N HIS A 43 -4.71 5.82 -8.76
CA HIS A 43 -4.13 7.02 -9.36
C HIS A 43 -3.75 6.88 -10.84
N GLU A 44 -3.19 5.76 -11.29
CA GLU A 44 -2.75 5.63 -12.69
C GLU A 44 -3.93 5.75 -13.67
N LYS A 45 -5.05 5.09 -13.34
CA LYS A 45 -6.26 5.15 -14.17
C LYS A 45 -6.98 6.48 -14.04
N ALA A 46 -7.01 7.08 -12.85
CA ALA A 46 -7.63 8.38 -12.65
C ALA A 46 -6.85 9.51 -13.36
N GLN A 47 -5.52 9.48 -13.27
CA GLN A 47 -4.67 10.49 -13.92
C GLN A 47 -4.77 10.40 -15.44
N ALA A 48 -4.77 9.19 -16.02
CA ALA A 48 -4.95 9.00 -17.46
C ALA A 48 -6.30 9.58 -17.97
N VAL A 49 -7.36 9.48 -17.17
CA VAL A 49 -8.68 10.06 -17.51
C VAL A 49 -8.65 11.60 -17.40
N ILE A 50 -8.03 12.14 -16.35
CA ILE A 50 -7.85 13.59 -16.17
C ILE A 50 -7.07 14.17 -17.35
N ASP A 51 -5.92 13.57 -17.68
CA ASP A 51 -5.05 14.00 -18.77
C ASP A 51 -5.78 13.96 -20.13
N GLY A 52 -6.58 12.93 -20.38
CA GLY A 52 -7.41 12.82 -21.59
C GLY A 52 -8.48 13.93 -21.70
N ILE A 53 -9.12 14.30 -20.59
CA ILE A 53 -10.12 15.38 -20.56
C ILE A 53 -9.44 16.73 -20.76
N THR A 54 -8.34 16.99 -20.04
CA THR A 54 -7.57 18.25 -20.16
C THR A 54 -7.02 18.44 -21.57
N SER A 55 -6.48 17.40 -22.20
CA SER A 55 -6.00 17.47 -23.59
C SER A 55 -7.12 17.76 -24.59
N SER A 56 -8.35 17.32 -24.31
CA SER A 56 -9.50 17.54 -25.20
C SER A 56 -10.05 18.97 -25.15
N TYR A 57 -9.85 19.67 -24.03
CA TYR A 57 -10.32 21.06 -23.83
C TYR A 57 -9.25 22.12 -24.10
N ALA A 58 -7.97 21.73 -24.27
CA ALA A 58 -6.86 22.62 -24.58
C ALA A 58 -6.68 22.88 -26.09
N ALA A 59 -7.59 22.38 -26.95
CA ALA A 59 -7.59 22.57 -28.41
C ALA A 59 -8.63 23.61 -28.86
#